data_AF-A0A067GY68-F1
#
_entry.id   AF-A0A067GY68-F1
#
_cell.length_a   1.000
_cell.length_b   1.000
_cell.length_c   1.000
_cell.angle_alpha   90.00
_cell.angle_beta   90.00
_cell.angle_gamma   90.00
#
_symmetry.space_group_name_H-M   'P 1'
#
loop_
_entity.id
_entity.type
_entity.pdbx_description
1 polymer ?
#
loop_
_entity_poly.entity_id
_entity_poly.type
_entity_poly.pdbx_seq_one_letter_code
_entity_poly.pdbx_strand_id
1 'polypeptide(L)'
;MGRWCFGGFLNISLVVLLLLVSRSNVVYVAAFPAEDLVVSLPGQPKVAFRQYAGYVDVDVKNGRSLFYYFVEAEVEPHEKPLTLWLNGGPGCSSVGGGAFTELGPFYPRGDGRGLRRNSMSWNKASNLLFVESPAGVGWSYSNTTSDYNCGDASTARDMHVFMMNWYEKFPEFKSRELFLTGESYAGHYIPQLADVLLDHNAHSKGFKFNIKGVAIGNPLLRLDQDVPAIYEFFWSHGMISDEIGLTIMSDCDFDDYVSGTSHNMTNSCIEAITEANKIVGDYINNYDVILDVCYPTIVEQELRLRKMVYIMFFSHCFDAILLLNLCNLQ
;
A
#
# COMPACT_ATOMS: atom_id res chain seq x y z
N MET A 1 85.87 -55.96 -30.51
CA MET A 1 85.13 -54.80 -31.07
C MET A 1 83.65 -55.09 -30.88
N GLY A 2 83.02 -54.57 -29.83
CA GLY A 2 82.12 -53.40 -29.91
C GLY A 2 80.69 -53.89 -29.58
N ARG A 3 80.21 -53.74 -28.34
CA ARG A 3 79.32 -52.68 -27.81
C ARG A 3 77.83 -52.83 -28.23
N TRP A 4 76.93 -53.11 -27.26
CA TRP A 4 75.83 -52.24 -26.72
C TRP A 4 74.63 -52.07 -27.68
N CYS A 5 73.36 -51.86 -27.33
CA CYS A 5 72.47 -51.96 -26.17
C CYS A 5 71.08 -51.45 -26.65
N PHE A 6 70.01 -51.74 -25.88
CA PHE A 6 68.77 -50.95 -25.66
C PHE A 6 67.59 -50.92 -26.65
N GLY A 7 66.40 -51.07 -26.03
CA GLY A 7 65.07 -50.64 -26.48
C GLY A 7 64.04 -51.77 -26.33
N GLY A 8 63.11 -51.84 -25.37
CA GLY A 8 62.53 -50.84 -24.49
C GLY A 8 61.02 -50.68 -24.78
N PHE A 9 60.19 -51.30 -23.93
CA PHE A 9 58.79 -50.96 -23.57
C PHE A 9 57.67 -50.93 -24.63
N LEU A 10 56.54 -51.58 -24.33
CA LEU A 10 55.30 -50.85 -23.99
C LEU A 10 54.24 -51.78 -23.34
N ASN A 11 54.00 -51.58 -22.05
CA ASN A 11 52.78 -52.02 -21.36
C ASN A 11 51.71 -50.94 -21.62
N ILE A 12 50.56 -51.30 -22.18
CA ILE A 12 49.41 -50.40 -22.29
C ILE A 12 48.47 -50.72 -21.12
N SER A 13 48.60 -49.97 -20.04
CA SER A 13 47.59 -49.90 -18.98
C SER A 13 46.44 -49.02 -19.46
N LEU A 14 45.23 -49.58 -19.57
CA LEU A 14 43.99 -48.82 -19.72
C LEU A 14 43.74 -48.01 -18.43
N VAL A 15 43.87 -46.69 -18.52
CA VAL A 15 43.37 -45.77 -17.49
C VAL A 15 41.92 -45.44 -17.84
N VAL A 16 40.97 -46.03 -17.09
CA VAL A 16 39.56 -45.63 -17.13
C VAL A 16 39.40 -44.39 -16.26
N LEU A 17 39.22 -43.23 -16.89
CA LEU A 17 38.93 -41.97 -16.22
C LEU A 17 37.44 -41.95 -15.84
N LEU A 18 37.13 -42.27 -14.58
CA LEU A 18 35.79 -42.08 -14.00
C LEU A 18 35.57 -40.58 -13.74
N LEU A 19 34.86 -39.90 -14.66
CA LEU A 19 34.33 -38.57 -14.43
C LEU A 19 33.15 -38.66 -13.45
N LEU A 20 33.42 -38.44 -12.18
CA LEU A 20 32.40 -38.19 -11.16
C LEU A 20 31.75 -36.83 -11.45
N VAL A 21 30.63 -36.83 -12.16
CA VAL A 21 29.75 -35.66 -12.22
C VAL A 21 29.03 -35.57 -10.87
N SER A 22 29.60 -34.80 -9.95
CA SER A 22 28.88 -34.38 -8.74
C SER A 22 27.75 -33.45 -9.16
N ARG A 23 26.55 -33.99 -9.36
CA ARG A 23 25.34 -33.16 -9.36
C ARG A 23 25.12 -32.70 -7.92
N SER A 24 25.69 -31.55 -7.59
CA SER A 24 25.28 -30.79 -6.43
C SER A 24 23.83 -30.38 -6.64
N ASN A 25 22.89 -31.18 -6.13
CA ASN A 25 21.51 -30.74 -5.96
C ASN A 25 21.54 -29.69 -4.86
N VAL A 26 21.84 -28.44 -5.24
CA VAL A 26 21.58 -27.28 -4.39
C VAL A 26 20.07 -27.15 -4.33
N VAL A 27 19.48 -27.77 -3.29
CA VAL A 27 18.12 -27.46 -2.90
C VAL A 27 18.18 -26.04 -2.34
N TYR A 28 17.80 -25.06 -3.15
CA TYR A 28 17.47 -23.74 -2.65
C TYR A 28 16.24 -23.89 -1.77
N VAL A 29 16.44 -24.07 -0.47
CA VAL A 29 15.36 -23.93 0.49
C VAL A 29 14.96 -22.46 0.44
N ALA A 30 13.76 -22.18 -0.09
CA ALA A 30 13.17 -20.87 0.00
C ALA A 30 12.97 -20.56 1.49
N ALA A 31 13.86 -19.74 2.04
CA ALA A 31 13.83 -19.34 3.44
C ALA A 31 13.00 -18.07 3.54
N PHE A 32 11.69 -18.24 3.74
CA PHE A 32 10.81 -17.15 4.14
C PHE A 32 10.91 -16.96 5.67
N PRO A 33 10.69 -15.74 6.20
CA PRO A 33 10.63 -15.51 7.63
C PRO A 33 9.39 -16.22 8.19
N ALA A 34 9.58 -17.38 8.83
CA ALA A 34 8.50 -18.17 9.39
C ALA A 34 7.80 -17.43 10.54
N GLU A 35 8.54 -16.56 11.23
CA GLU A 35 8.06 -15.67 12.28
C GLU A 35 7.04 -14.64 11.79
N ASP A 36 7.13 -14.22 10.52
CA ASP A 36 6.22 -13.23 9.94
C ASP A 36 5.03 -13.90 9.23
N LEU A 37 5.00 -15.23 9.12
CA LEU A 37 3.94 -15.96 8.42
C LEU A 37 2.60 -15.80 9.15
N VAL A 38 1.62 -15.21 8.47
CA VAL A 38 0.26 -15.08 8.98
C VAL A 38 -0.55 -16.30 8.56
N VAL A 39 -0.67 -17.27 9.47
CA VAL A 39 -1.40 -18.54 9.25
C VAL A 39 -2.87 -18.29 8.87
N SER A 40 -3.54 -17.37 9.55
CA SER A 40 -4.90 -16.94 9.22
C SER A 40 -5.25 -15.66 9.98
N LEU A 41 -5.95 -14.73 9.33
CA LEU A 41 -6.56 -13.57 9.97
C LEU A 41 -7.93 -13.93 10.60
N PRO A 42 -8.35 -13.27 11.69
CA PRO A 42 -9.67 -13.46 12.26
C PRO A 42 -10.80 -13.22 11.23
N GLY A 43 -11.68 -14.22 11.07
CA GLY A 43 -12.80 -14.13 10.12
C GLY A 43 -12.39 -14.15 8.64
N GLN A 44 -11.16 -14.57 8.31
CA GLN A 44 -10.66 -14.70 6.95
C GLN A 44 -11.30 -15.88 6.21
N PRO A 45 -11.78 -15.71 4.96
CA PRO A 45 -12.10 -16.82 4.08
C PRO A 45 -10.86 -17.69 3.78
N LYS A 46 -11.07 -18.98 3.47
CA LYS A 46 -9.97 -19.86 3.05
C LYS A 46 -9.26 -19.31 1.81
N VAL A 47 -7.94 -19.27 1.84
CA VAL A 47 -7.06 -18.89 0.72
C VAL A 47 -5.91 -19.85 0.56
N ALA A 48 -5.30 -19.86 -0.62
CA ALA A 48 -4.17 -20.73 -0.96
C ALA A 48 -2.84 -19.98 -1.08
N PHE A 49 -2.88 -18.64 -1.23
CA PHE A 49 -1.68 -17.80 -1.20
C PHE A 49 -1.17 -17.62 0.23
N ARG A 50 0.14 -17.45 0.38
CA ARG A 50 0.74 -17.08 1.66
C ARG A 50 0.65 -15.58 1.88
N GLN A 51 0.64 -15.19 3.14
CA GLN A 51 0.68 -13.80 3.54
C GLN A 51 1.58 -13.65 4.77
N TYR A 52 2.25 -12.52 4.88
CA TYR A 52 3.26 -12.24 5.87
C TYR A 52 3.02 -10.85 6.45
N ALA A 53 3.28 -10.68 7.74
CA ALA A 53 3.21 -9.39 8.40
C ALA A 53 4.31 -9.31 9.44
N GLY A 54 5.04 -8.20 9.43
CA GLY A 54 6.16 -8.04 10.34
C GLY A 54 6.79 -6.66 10.22
N TYR A 55 7.97 -6.54 10.81
CA TYR A 55 8.73 -5.29 10.82
C TYR A 55 10.04 -5.43 10.07
N VAL A 56 10.50 -4.30 9.55
CA VAL A 56 11.84 -4.11 9.03
C VAL A 56 12.43 -2.87 9.69
N ASP A 57 13.57 -3.05 10.35
CA ASP A 57 14.29 -1.96 10.98
C ASP A 57 14.96 -1.10 9.91
N VAL A 58 14.68 0.21 9.95
CA VAL A 58 15.28 1.21 9.04
C VAL A 58 16.31 2.08 9.76
N ASP A 59 16.25 2.13 11.09
CA ASP A 59 17.27 2.75 11.94
C ASP A 59 17.31 2.08 13.31
N VAL A 60 18.28 1.18 13.49
CA VAL A 60 18.47 0.43 14.74
C VAL A 60 18.84 1.35 15.91
N LYS A 61 19.55 2.46 15.64
CA LYS A 61 20.01 3.37 16.69
C LYS A 61 18.86 4.16 17.30
N ASN A 62 17.97 4.67 16.45
CA ASN A 62 16.78 5.40 16.90
C ASN A 62 15.59 4.49 17.22
N GLY A 63 15.72 3.18 16.95
CA GLY A 63 14.66 2.19 17.13
C GLY A 63 13.48 2.44 16.19
N ARG A 64 13.78 2.79 14.93
CA ARG A 64 12.78 3.08 13.88
C ARG A 64 12.57 1.83 13.02
N SER A 65 11.32 1.38 12.96
CA SER A 65 10.92 0.16 12.28
C SER A 65 9.62 0.38 11.51
N LEU A 66 9.58 -0.07 10.26
CA LEU A 66 8.38 0.02 9.42
C LEU A 66 7.67 -1.33 9.38
N PHE A 67 6.37 -1.30 9.60
CA PHE A 67 5.48 -2.45 9.48
C PHE A 67 5.12 -2.69 8.02
N TYR A 68 5.05 -3.96 7.63
CA TYR A 68 4.58 -4.36 6.32
C TYR A 68 3.54 -5.48 6.41
N TYR A 69 2.64 -5.50 5.43
CA TYR A 69 1.79 -6.64 5.12
C TYR A 69 2.06 -7.06 3.68
N PHE A 70 2.49 -8.30 3.49
CA PHE A 70 2.85 -8.86 2.20
C PHE A 70 1.91 -10.03 1.87
N VAL A 71 1.36 -10.04 0.66
CA VAL A 71 0.52 -11.13 0.17
C VAL A 71 1.08 -11.64 -1.15
N GLU A 72 1.26 -12.95 -1.23
CA GLU A 72 1.67 -13.59 -2.48
C GLU A 72 0.55 -13.51 -3.52
N ALA A 73 0.95 -13.63 -4.78
CA ALA A 73 -0.01 -13.77 -5.86
C ALA A 73 -0.84 -15.06 -5.70
N GLU A 74 -2.12 -15.03 -6.08
CA GLU A 74 -3.03 -16.18 -5.94
C GLU A 74 -2.59 -17.39 -6.78
N VAL A 75 -1.95 -17.13 -7.93
CA VAL A 75 -1.54 -18.15 -8.90
C VAL A 75 -0.07 -17.94 -9.25
N GLU A 76 0.72 -19.01 -9.12
CA GLU A 76 2.13 -19.05 -9.50
C GLU A 76 2.94 -17.86 -8.96
N PRO A 77 2.95 -17.61 -7.63
CA PRO A 77 3.59 -16.41 -7.07
C PRO A 77 5.08 -16.29 -7.40
N HIS A 78 5.73 -17.44 -7.60
CA HIS A 78 7.12 -17.56 -8.05
C HIS A 78 7.36 -17.20 -9.52
N GLU A 79 6.35 -16.77 -10.28
CA GLU A 79 6.51 -16.23 -11.64
C GLU A 79 6.03 -14.78 -11.73
N LYS A 80 5.36 -14.27 -10.69
CA LYS A 80 4.75 -12.94 -10.68
C LYS A 80 5.73 -11.86 -10.21
N PRO A 81 5.53 -10.60 -10.63
CA PRO A 81 6.32 -9.47 -10.15
C PRO A 81 6.07 -9.19 -8.66
N LEU A 82 6.84 -8.27 -8.11
CA LEU A 82 6.58 -7.62 -6.83
C LEU A 82 6.02 -6.21 -7.09
N THR A 83 4.89 -5.90 -6.48
CA THR A 83 4.28 -4.57 -6.50
C THR A 83 4.28 -4.00 -5.10
N LEU A 84 5.05 -2.93 -4.90
CA LEU A 84 4.99 -2.11 -3.70
C LEU A 84 3.79 -1.18 -3.79
N TRP A 85 2.98 -1.08 -2.74
CA TRP A 85 1.88 -0.11 -2.61
C TRP A 85 2.08 0.82 -1.42
N LEU A 86 1.96 2.12 -1.67
CA LEU A 86 1.99 3.19 -0.66
C LEU A 86 0.74 4.08 -0.77
N ASN A 87 -0.04 4.19 0.30
CA ASN A 87 -1.05 5.26 0.40
C ASN A 87 -0.36 6.61 0.74
N GLY A 88 -1.07 7.71 0.48
CA GLY A 88 -0.59 9.07 0.69
C GLY A 88 -0.89 9.65 2.08
N GLY A 89 -1.62 10.77 2.12
CA GLY A 89 -1.97 11.52 3.33
C GLY A 89 -1.41 12.93 3.31
N PRO A 90 -0.13 13.16 3.65
CA PRO A 90 0.87 12.21 4.18
C PRO A 90 0.45 11.60 5.52
N GLY A 91 0.88 10.36 5.78
CA GLY A 91 0.64 9.69 7.06
C GLY A 91 -0.56 8.72 7.10
N CYS A 92 -1.20 8.44 5.95
CA CYS A 92 -2.25 7.44 5.86
C CYS A 92 -1.66 6.02 5.76
N SER A 93 -2.35 5.04 6.33
CA SER A 93 -1.88 3.65 6.35
C SER A 93 -2.11 2.94 5.02
N SER A 94 -1.05 2.35 4.46
CA SER A 94 -1.13 1.48 3.27
C SER A 94 -1.84 0.15 3.53
N VAL A 95 -1.86 -0.30 4.79
CA VAL A 95 -2.56 -1.52 5.18
C VAL A 95 -4.04 -1.22 5.33
N GLY A 96 -4.39 -0.16 6.07
CA GLY A 96 -5.77 0.28 6.24
C GLY A 96 -6.43 0.66 4.92
N GLY A 97 -5.83 1.59 4.16
CA GLY A 97 -6.30 2.04 2.85
C GLY A 97 -6.15 0.94 1.79
N GLY A 98 -4.93 0.75 1.30
CA GLY A 98 -4.63 -0.15 0.18
C GLY A 98 -5.06 -1.59 0.40
N ALA A 99 -4.57 -2.22 1.48
CA ALA A 99 -4.73 -3.66 1.65
C ALA A 99 -6.16 -4.08 2.03
N PHE A 100 -6.87 -3.26 2.81
CA PHE A 100 -8.18 -3.64 3.36
C PHE A 100 -9.36 -2.80 2.86
N THR A 101 -9.15 -1.68 2.16
CA THR A 101 -10.27 -0.88 1.59
C THR A 101 -10.23 -0.71 0.09
N GLU A 102 -9.12 -1.04 -0.57
CA GLU A 102 -8.94 -0.82 -2.00
C GLU A 102 -8.64 -2.12 -2.77
N LEU A 103 -7.36 -2.49 -2.88
CA LEU A 103 -6.86 -3.44 -3.88
C LEU A 103 -6.31 -4.74 -3.31
N GLY A 104 -6.20 -4.85 -1.99
CA GLY A 104 -5.76 -6.08 -1.35
C GLY A 104 -6.78 -7.22 -1.42
N PRO A 105 -6.42 -8.41 -0.93
CA PRO A 105 -7.20 -9.64 -1.13
C PRO A 105 -8.52 -9.67 -0.37
N PHE A 106 -8.71 -8.80 0.62
CA PHE A 106 -9.85 -8.82 1.50
C PHE A 106 -10.40 -7.43 1.77
N TYR A 107 -11.71 -7.37 2.00
CA TYR A 107 -12.36 -6.23 2.63
C TYR A 107 -12.88 -6.64 4.01
N PRO A 108 -12.83 -5.76 5.03
CA PRO A 108 -13.63 -5.90 6.23
C PRO A 108 -15.12 -6.01 5.88
N ARG A 109 -15.85 -6.80 6.66
CA ARG A 109 -17.31 -6.79 6.65
C ARG A 109 -17.80 -5.54 7.36
N GLY A 110 -18.98 -5.03 6.99
CA GLY A 110 -19.54 -3.80 7.56
C GLY A 110 -19.82 -3.84 9.07
N ASP A 111 -19.80 -5.03 9.69
CA ASP A 111 -19.90 -5.20 11.14
C ASP A 111 -18.54 -5.28 11.85
N GLY A 112 -17.43 -5.23 11.11
CA GLY A 112 -16.06 -5.27 11.63
C GLY A 112 -15.64 -6.64 12.19
N ARG A 113 -16.46 -7.70 12.06
CA ARG A 113 -16.21 -9.01 12.72
C ARG A 113 -15.64 -10.08 11.81
N GLY A 114 -15.17 -9.71 10.63
CA GLY A 114 -14.50 -10.62 9.73
C GLY A 114 -14.22 -10.03 8.37
N LEU A 115 -13.76 -10.88 7.46
CA LEU A 115 -13.32 -10.48 6.13
C LEU A 115 -14.20 -11.10 5.05
N ARG A 116 -14.26 -10.45 3.89
CA ARG A 116 -14.80 -10.97 2.63
C ARG A 116 -13.71 -10.87 1.56
N ARG A 117 -13.68 -11.81 0.62
CA ARG A 117 -12.70 -11.74 -0.49
C ARG A 117 -12.99 -10.53 -1.39
N ASN A 118 -11.93 -9.92 -1.87
CA ASN A 118 -11.95 -8.98 -2.98
C ASN A 118 -11.80 -9.76 -4.30
N SER A 119 -12.87 -9.84 -5.09
CA SER A 119 -12.83 -10.52 -6.39
C SER A 119 -11.99 -9.78 -7.44
N MET A 120 -11.64 -8.52 -7.20
CA MET A 120 -10.82 -7.68 -8.08
C MET A 120 -9.43 -7.38 -7.49
N SER A 121 -9.01 -8.17 -6.50
CA SER A 121 -7.72 -7.99 -5.84
C SER A 121 -6.56 -8.01 -6.84
N TRP A 122 -5.62 -7.10 -6.66
CA TRP A 122 -4.40 -7.02 -7.47
C TRP A 122 -3.47 -8.21 -7.24
N ASN A 123 -3.64 -8.96 -6.13
CA ASN A 123 -2.84 -10.16 -5.90
C ASN A 123 -3.20 -11.31 -6.85
N LYS A 124 -4.17 -11.11 -7.75
CA LYS A 124 -4.38 -11.99 -8.90
C LYS A 124 -3.31 -11.83 -9.98
N ALA A 125 -2.62 -10.70 -10.03
CA ALA A 125 -1.64 -10.35 -11.05
C ALA A 125 -0.21 -10.22 -10.51
N SER A 126 -0.04 -9.88 -9.23
CA SER A 126 1.27 -9.58 -8.63
C SER A 126 1.38 -10.06 -7.18
N ASN A 127 2.60 -10.19 -6.67
CA ASN A 127 2.83 -10.27 -5.23
C ASN A 127 2.77 -8.84 -4.66
N LEU A 128 1.91 -8.58 -3.69
CA LEU A 128 1.66 -7.23 -3.19
C LEU A 128 2.33 -6.99 -1.84
N LEU A 129 3.11 -5.92 -1.77
CA LEU A 129 3.77 -5.47 -0.55
C LEU A 129 3.20 -4.12 -0.14
N PHE A 130 2.45 -4.10 0.96
CA PHE A 130 1.91 -2.90 1.58
C PHE A 130 2.83 -2.49 2.72
N VAL A 131 3.27 -1.24 2.75
CA VAL A 131 4.19 -0.73 3.77
C VAL A 131 3.59 0.48 4.46
N GLU A 132 3.56 0.47 5.78
CA GLU A 132 3.16 1.62 6.57
C GLU A 132 4.35 2.56 6.71
N SER A 133 4.29 3.70 6.03
CA SER A 133 5.39 4.66 5.95
C SER A 133 4.85 6.08 5.92
N PRO A 134 5.49 7.06 6.58
CA PRO A 134 6.70 6.95 7.40
C PRO A 134 6.46 6.31 8.79
N ALA A 135 7.49 6.29 9.65
CA ALA A 135 7.34 5.87 11.04
C ALA A 135 6.29 6.73 11.78
N GLY A 136 5.42 6.10 12.57
CA GLY A 136 4.24 6.71 13.19
C GLY A 136 2.93 6.44 12.45
N VAL A 137 3.00 5.96 11.20
CA VAL A 137 1.84 5.51 10.44
C VAL A 137 1.44 4.10 10.85
N GLY A 138 0.18 3.94 11.27
CA GLY A 138 -0.38 2.65 11.65
C GLY A 138 0.41 1.98 12.77
N TRP A 139 1.04 0.85 12.46
CA TRP A 139 1.89 0.08 13.36
C TRP A 139 3.39 0.40 13.24
N SER A 140 3.82 1.14 12.22
CA SER A 140 5.21 1.62 12.12
C SER A 140 5.53 2.59 13.24
N TYR A 141 6.73 2.50 13.83
CA TYR A 141 7.08 3.27 15.02
C TYR A 141 8.55 3.71 15.04
N SER A 142 8.85 4.66 15.93
CA SER A 142 10.21 4.97 16.37
C SER A 142 10.26 5.12 17.89
N ASN A 143 11.34 4.63 18.50
CA ASN A 143 11.64 4.90 19.92
C ASN A 143 12.10 6.35 20.16
N THR A 144 12.35 7.11 19.10
CA THR A 144 12.84 8.50 19.15
C THR A 144 11.76 9.46 18.68
N THR A 145 11.19 10.26 19.58
CA THR A 145 10.06 11.16 19.29
C THR A 145 10.32 12.17 18.16
N SER A 146 11.55 12.63 17.98
CA SER A 146 11.87 13.58 16.90
C SER A 146 11.75 12.97 15.50
N ASP A 147 11.78 11.64 15.37
CA ASP A 147 11.65 10.96 14.06
C ASP A 147 10.25 11.14 13.45
N TYR A 148 9.24 11.48 14.26
CA TYR A 148 7.89 11.77 13.77
C TYR A 148 7.80 13.14 13.07
N ASN A 149 8.80 14.00 13.20
CA ASN A 149 8.95 15.19 12.37
C ASN A 149 9.77 14.83 11.11
N CYS A 150 9.10 14.18 10.17
CA CYS A 150 9.69 13.67 8.94
C CYS A 150 9.22 14.45 7.71
N GLY A 151 9.95 14.30 6.61
CA GLY A 151 9.56 14.86 5.30
C GLY A 151 9.86 13.89 4.17
N ASP A 152 9.60 14.33 2.94
CA ASP A 152 9.71 13.49 1.76
C ASP A 152 11.10 12.81 1.64
N ALA A 153 12.17 13.59 1.78
CA ALA A 153 13.53 13.08 1.62
C ALA A 153 13.93 12.05 2.71
N SER A 154 13.50 12.22 3.96
CA SER A 154 13.74 11.21 5.01
C SER A 154 12.92 9.95 4.76
N THR A 155 11.67 10.10 4.31
CA THR A 155 10.76 8.99 4.00
C THR A 155 11.31 8.15 2.84
N ALA A 156 11.82 8.78 1.77
CA ALA A 156 12.43 8.06 0.65
C ALA A 156 13.70 7.30 1.06
N ARG A 157 14.54 7.88 1.92
CA ARG A 157 15.73 7.20 2.47
C ARG A 157 15.37 6.00 3.34
N ASP A 158 14.41 6.15 4.25
CA ASP A 158 13.96 5.04 5.10
C ASP A 158 13.32 3.93 4.25
N MET A 159 12.57 4.27 3.21
CA MET A 159 12.02 3.29 2.26
C MET A 159 13.08 2.57 1.44
N HIS A 160 14.19 3.22 1.08
CA HIS A 160 15.33 2.55 0.45
C HIS A 160 15.95 1.50 1.38
N VAL A 161 16.20 1.86 2.64
CA VAL A 161 16.71 0.92 3.67
C VAL A 161 15.71 -0.21 3.91
N PHE A 162 14.42 0.11 4.01
CA PHE A 162 13.35 -0.87 4.13
C PHE A 162 13.40 -1.89 2.99
N MET A 163 13.45 -1.44 1.73
CA MET A 163 13.47 -2.35 0.59
C MET A 163 14.72 -3.24 0.61
N MET A 164 15.90 -2.68 0.87
CA MET A 164 17.14 -3.47 0.99
C MET A 164 17.02 -4.56 2.04
N ASN A 165 16.56 -4.22 3.25
CA ASN A 165 16.44 -5.15 4.37
C ASN A 165 15.29 -6.15 4.17
N TRP A 166 14.19 -5.74 3.54
CA TRP A 166 13.09 -6.62 3.19
C TRP A 166 13.52 -7.70 2.19
N TYR A 167 14.34 -7.36 1.19
CA TYR A 167 14.91 -8.35 0.26
C TYR A 167 15.88 -9.33 0.93
N GLU A 168 16.50 -8.98 2.07
CA GLU A 168 17.27 -9.96 2.85
C GLU A 168 16.36 -10.97 3.56
N LYS A 169 15.15 -10.54 3.98
CA LYS A 169 14.13 -11.44 4.53
C LYS A 169 13.47 -12.30 3.45
N PHE A 170 13.31 -11.76 2.24
CA PHE A 170 12.65 -12.40 1.09
C PHE A 170 13.59 -12.50 -0.13
N PRO A 171 14.68 -13.29 -0.04
CA PRO A 171 15.75 -13.30 -1.04
C PRO A 171 15.31 -13.77 -2.44
N GLU A 172 14.28 -14.60 -2.54
CA GLU A 172 13.68 -15.05 -3.80
C GLU A 172 13.03 -13.93 -4.62
N PHE A 173 12.78 -12.76 -4.00
CA PHE A 173 12.26 -11.59 -4.68
C PHE A 173 13.36 -10.74 -5.34
N LYS A 174 14.65 -10.92 -4.99
CA LYS A 174 15.76 -10.10 -5.51
C LYS A 174 15.86 -10.11 -7.05
N SER A 175 15.44 -11.17 -7.71
CA SER A 175 15.44 -11.27 -9.18
C SER A 175 14.14 -10.79 -9.84
N ARG A 176 13.10 -10.49 -9.05
CA ARG A 176 11.76 -10.19 -9.54
C ARG A 176 11.67 -8.79 -10.08
N GLU A 177 10.82 -8.63 -11.08
CA GLU A 177 10.40 -7.32 -11.56
C GLU A 177 9.70 -6.56 -10.44
N LEU A 178 10.10 -5.31 -10.22
CA LEU A 178 9.59 -4.43 -9.19
C LEU A 178 8.78 -3.30 -9.81
N PHE A 179 7.53 -3.15 -9.37
CA PHE A 179 6.67 -2.02 -9.69
C PHE A 179 6.44 -1.19 -8.42
N LEU A 180 6.62 0.12 -8.54
CA LEU A 180 6.41 1.06 -7.43
C LEU A 180 5.07 1.75 -7.66
N THR A 181 4.12 1.55 -6.75
CA THR A 181 2.76 2.04 -6.92
C THR A 181 2.22 2.71 -5.67
N GLY A 182 1.29 3.64 -5.85
CA GLY A 182 0.66 4.32 -4.73
C GLY A 182 -0.42 5.30 -5.16
N GLU A 183 -0.96 6.04 -4.20
CA GLU A 183 -2.02 7.02 -4.45
C GLU A 183 -1.87 8.33 -3.66
N SER A 184 -2.56 9.38 -4.11
CA SER A 184 -2.65 10.67 -3.41
C SER A 184 -1.26 11.29 -3.20
N TYR A 185 -0.87 11.63 -1.96
CA TYR A 185 0.47 12.14 -1.64
C TYR A 185 1.61 11.16 -1.99
N ALA A 186 1.31 9.89 -2.31
CA ALA A 186 2.31 9.00 -2.92
C ALA A 186 2.77 9.46 -4.31
N GLY A 187 2.12 10.47 -4.91
CA GLY A 187 2.67 11.27 -6.01
C GLY A 187 4.01 11.94 -5.68
N HIS A 188 4.29 12.20 -4.40
CA HIS A 188 5.61 12.58 -3.92
C HIS A 188 6.46 11.37 -3.54
N TYR A 189 5.90 10.38 -2.84
CA TYR A 189 6.65 9.23 -2.34
C TYR A 189 7.23 8.34 -3.44
N ILE A 190 6.41 7.97 -4.43
CA ILE A 190 6.79 6.99 -5.45
C ILE A 190 7.90 7.52 -6.37
N PRO A 191 7.82 8.74 -6.94
CA PRO A 191 8.90 9.27 -7.76
C PRO A 191 10.20 9.47 -6.98
N GLN A 192 10.14 9.97 -5.75
CA GLN A 192 11.33 10.17 -4.92
C GLN A 192 11.98 8.85 -4.50
N LEU A 193 11.18 7.82 -4.17
CA LEU A 193 11.70 6.48 -3.93
C LEU A 193 12.32 5.90 -5.21
N ALA A 194 11.66 6.05 -6.36
CA ALA A 194 12.21 5.59 -7.63
C ALA A 194 13.58 6.21 -7.93
N ASP A 195 13.73 7.52 -7.70
CA ASP A 195 14.99 8.24 -7.85
C ASP A 195 16.09 7.66 -6.94
N VAL A 196 15.81 7.49 -5.64
CA VAL A 196 16.77 6.92 -4.68
C VAL A 196 17.17 5.48 -5.06
N LEU A 197 16.24 4.65 -5.53
CA LEU A 197 16.55 3.27 -5.94
C LEU A 197 17.34 3.22 -7.25
N LEU A 198 17.09 4.14 -8.19
CA LEU A 198 17.84 4.26 -9.43
C LEU A 198 19.26 4.78 -9.17
N ASP A 199 19.43 5.74 -8.26
CA ASP A 199 20.73 6.22 -7.82
C ASP A 199 21.54 5.10 -7.16
N HIS A 200 20.92 4.31 -6.27
CA HIS A 200 21.52 3.09 -5.73
C HIS A 200 21.97 2.14 -6.84
N ASN A 201 21.12 1.89 -7.85
CA ASN A 201 21.44 1.01 -8.96
C ASN A 201 22.62 1.50 -9.81
N ALA A 202 22.77 2.82 -9.97
CA ALA A 202 23.88 3.43 -10.70
C ALA A 202 25.23 3.23 -9.97
N HIS A 203 25.22 3.31 -8.64
CA HIS A 203 26.42 3.25 -7.82
C HIS A 203 26.75 1.84 -7.25
N SER A 204 25.76 0.95 -7.17
CA SER A 204 25.92 -0.41 -6.64
C SER A 204 26.68 -1.32 -7.61
N LYS A 205 27.68 -2.03 -7.05
CA LYS A 205 28.38 -3.15 -7.73
C LYS A 205 27.75 -4.51 -7.43
N GLY A 206 26.81 -4.57 -6.50
CA GLY A 206 26.17 -5.78 -6.02
C GLY A 206 24.72 -5.87 -6.48
N PHE A 207 23.81 -6.05 -5.52
CA PHE A 207 22.38 -6.09 -5.77
C PHE A 207 21.87 -4.79 -6.41
N LYS A 208 20.98 -4.95 -7.38
CA LYS A 208 20.26 -3.88 -8.08
C LYS A 208 18.78 -4.21 -8.12
N PHE A 209 17.95 -3.21 -7.89
CA PHE A 209 16.50 -3.30 -8.02
C PHE A 209 16.11 -3.45 -9.49
N ASN A 210 15.31 -4.46 -9.83
CA ASN A 210 14.80 -4.66 -11.20
C ASN A 210 13.50 -3.86 -11.42
N ILE A 211 13.59 -2.53 -11.34
CA ILE A 211 12.44 -1.62 -11.47
C ILE A 211 11.93 -1.63 -12.91
N LYS A 212 10.63 -1.88 -13.09
CA LYS A 212 9.98 -1.93 -14.42
C LYS A 212 9.01 -0.78 -14.69
N GLY A 213 8.47 -0.17 -13.64
CA GLY A 213 7.56 0.94 -13.82
C GLY A 213 7.06 1.53 -12.52
N VAL A 214 6.44 2.69 -12.67
CA VAL A 214 5.71 3.40 -11.63
C VAL A 214 4.26 3.57 -12.06
N ALA A 215 3.32 3.46 -11.12
CA ALA A 215 1.91 3.78 -11.37
C ALA A 215 1.34 4.51 -10.15
N ILE A 216 0.71 5.66 -10.36
CA ILE A 216 0.24 6.51 -9.26
C ILE A 216 -1.21 6.93 -9.52
N GLY A 217 -2.11 6.58 -8.61
CA GLY A 217 -3.54 6.91 -8.68
C GLY A 217 -3.83 8.26 -8.03
N ASN A 218 -4.57 9.13 -8.73
CA ASN A 218 -4.99 10.46 -8.26
C ASN A 218 -3.87 11.21 -7.48
N PRO A 219 -2.67 11.38 -8.08
CA PRO A 219 -1.51 11.86 -7.36
C PRO A 219 -1.60 13.36 -7.06
N LEU A 220 -0.98 13.77 -5.95
CA LEU A 220 -0.46 15.14 -5.83
C LEU A 220 0.92 15.17 -6.49
N LEU A 221 1.10 15.99 -7.53
CA LEU A 221 2.35 16.15 -8.27
C LEU A 221 2.91 17.56 -8.15
N ARG A 222 2.05 18.56 -8.29
CA ARG A 222 2.41 19.96 -8.45
C ARG A 222 1.31 20.84 -7.89
N LEU A 223 1.57 21.47 -6.74
CA LEU A 223 0.59 22.30 -6.05
C LEU A 223 0.07 23.47 -6.90
N ASP A 224 0.95 24.08 -7.70
CA ASP A 224 0.62 25.18 -8.63
C ASP A 224 -0.34 24.76 -9.76
N GLN A 225 -0.56 23.46 -9.94
CA GLN A 225 -1.45 22.91 -10.96
C GLN A 225 -2.63 22.15 -10.36
N ASP A 226 -2.36 21.31 -9.36
CA ASP A 226 -3.38 20.47 -8.73
C ASP A 226 -4.38 21.30 -7.92
N VAL A 227 -3.94 22.39 -7.27
CA VAL A 227 -4.82 23.26 -6.47
C VAL A 227 -5.83 24.04 -7.33
N PRO A 228 -5.41 24.80 -8.37
CA PRO A 228 -6.38 25.47 -9.24
C PRO A 228 -7.33 24.49 -9.93
N ALA A 229 -6.85 23.30 -10.30
CA ALA A 229 -7.67 22.27 -10.94
C ALA A 229 -8.84 21.79 -10.07
N ILE A 230 -8.74 21.86 -8.74
CA ILE A 230 -9.87 21.55 -7.83
C ILE A 230 -11.03 22.52 -8.07
N TYR A 231 -10.74 23.81 -8.18
CA TYR A 231 -11.79 24.82 -8.37
C TYR A 231 -12.34 24.82 -9.79
N GLU A 232 -11.51 24.54 -10.79
CA GLU A 232 -11.97 24.29 -12.16
C GLU A 232 -12.89 23.06 -12.21
N PHE A 233 -12.55 21.99 -11.48
CA PHE A 233 -13.39 20.81 -11.35
C PHE A 233 -14.74 21.16 -10.71
N PHE A 234 -14.75 21.88 -9.58
CA PHE A 234 -16.00 22.31 -8.94
C PHE A 234 -16.89 23.13 -9.87
N TRP A 235 -16.30 24.08 -10.62
CA TRP A 235 -17.07 24.92 -11.54
C TRP A 235 -17.62 24.10 -12.71
N SER A 236 -16.78 23.31 -13.38
CA SER A 236 -17.20 22.48 -14.53
C SER A 236 -18.22 21.40 -14.18
N HIS A 237 -18.33 21.02 -12.91
CA HIS A 237 -19.31 20.04 -12.41
C HIS A 237 -20.52 20.70 -11.74
N GLY A 238 -20.69 22.02 -11.89
CA GLY A 238 -21.86 22.76 -11.40
C GLY A 238 -21.95 22.81 -9.86
N MET A 239 -20.83 22.63 -9.17
CA MET A 239 -20.75 22.67 -7.71
C MET A 239 -20.61 24.10 -7.19
N ILE A 240 -20.05 25.02 -7.99
CA ILE A 240 -19.94 26.45 -7.69
C ILE A 240 -20.47 27.29 -8.85
N SER A 241 -20.81 28.56 -8.60
CA SER A 241 -21.38 29.45 -9.63
C SER A 241 -20.34 29.98 -10.60
N ASP A 242 -20.79 30.49 -11.75
CA ASP A 242 -19.94 31.14 -12.75
C ASP A 242 -19.16 32.30 -12.17
N GLU A 243 -19.78 33.12 -11.30
CA GLU A 243 -19.12 34.26 -10.67
C GLU A 243 -17.93 33.78 -9.83
N ILE A 244 -18.10 32.77 -8.98
CA ILE A 244 -17.04 32.26 -8.10
C ILE A 244 -15.95 31.57 -8.92
N GLY A 245 -16.33 30.67 -9.84
CA GLY A 245 -15.39 29.93 -10.66
C GLY A 245 -14.52 30.85 -11.52
N LEU A 246 -15.13 31.83 -12.20
CA LEU A 246 -14.39 32.80 -13.01
C LEU A 246 -13.50 33.71 -12.16
N THR A 247 -13.97 34.17 -10.98
CA THR A 247 -13.14 34.97 -10.07
C THR A 247 -11.90 34.19 -9.61
N ILE A 248 -12.04 32.91 -9.25
CA ILE A 248 -10.89 32.10 -8.85
C ILE A 248 -9.92 31.95 -10.03
N MET A 249 -10.42 31.66 -11.23
CA MET A 249 -9.57 31.47 -12.41
C MET A 249 -8.88 32.77 -12.90
N SER A 250 -9.45 33.95 -12.62
CA SER A 250 -8.87 35.23 -13.06
C SER A 250 -8.04 35.96 -12.01
N ASP A 251 -8.45 35.90 -10.74
CA ASP A 251 -7.93 36.78 -9.69
C ASP A 251 -6.99 36.06 -8.70
N CYS A 252 -6.95 34.72 -8.74
CA CYS A 252 -6.04 33.93 -7.91
C CYS A 252 -4.73 33.65 -8.65
N ASP A 253 -3.62 33.85 -7.94
CA ASP A 253 -2.29 33.43 -8.36
C ASP A 253 -1.89 32.17 -7.58
N PHE A 254 -1.60 31.09 -8.32
CA PHE A 254 -1.22 29.79 -7.78
C PHE A 254 0.25 29.43 -8.04
N ASP A 255 1.03 30.29 -8.71
CA ASP A 255 2.41 29.97 -9.12
C ASP A 255 3.34 29.75 -7.91
N ASP A 256 3.09 30.46 -6.80
CA ASP A 256 3.83 30.34 -5.54
C ASP A 256 3.10 29.49 -4.47
N TYR A 257 2.21 28.57 -4.88
CA TYR A 257 1.46 27.75 -3.93
C TYR A 257 2.34 26.67 -3.29
N VAL A 258 2.47 26.73 -1.96
CA VAL A 258 3.31 25.89 -1.10
C VAL A 258 2.54 25.63 0.18
N SER A 259 2.30 24.35 0.46
CA SER A 259 1.58 23.91 1.66
C SER A 259 2.21 24.50 2.94
N GLY A 260 1.41 25.21 3.75
CA GLY A 260 1.81 25.68 5.08
C GLY A 260 2.41 27.08 5.15
N THR A 261 2.50 27.83 4.05
CA THR A 261 2.88 29.25 4.04
C THR A 261 1.73 30.14 3.61
N SER A 262 1.66 31.37 4.15
CA SER A 262 0.67 32.36 3.70
C SER A 262 1.01 32.81 2.28
N HIS A 263 0.14 32.49 1.33
CA HIS A 263 0.23 33.01 -0.04
C HIS A 263 -0.23 34.46 -0.10
N ASN A 264 0.48 35.28 -0.88
CA ASN A 264 0.07 36.66 -1.14
C ASN A 264 -1.07 36.67 -2.16
N MET A 265 -2.28 36.39 -1.69
CA MET A 265 -3.49 36.37 -2.53
C MET A 265 -4.27 37.67 -2.39
N THR A 266 -4.95 38.06 -3.48
CA THR A 266 -5.89 39.18 -3.45
C THR A 266 -7.06 38.87 -2.51
N ASN A 267 -7.67 39.90 -1.91
CA ASN A 267 -8.87 39.70 -1.09
C ASN A 267 -10.01 39.04 -1.89
N SER A 268 -10.15 39.41 -3.18
CA SER A 268 -11.11 38.82 -4.12
C SER A 268 -10.93 37.30 -4.21
N CYS A 269 -9.69 36.84 -4.43
CA CYS A 269 -9.36 35.42 -4.47
C CYS A 269 -9.67 34.70 -3.16
N ILE A 270 -9.26 35.28 -2.02
CA ILE A 270 -9.48 34.69 -0.70
C ILE A 270 -10.98 34.52 -0.42
N GLU A 271 -11.78 35.54 -0.72
CA GLU A 271 -13.23 35.50 -0.55
C GLU A 271 -13.87 34.45 -1.47
N ALA A 272 -13.46 34.39 -2.74
CA ALA A 272 -14.00 33.42 -3.69
C ALA A 272 -13.65 31.97 -3.32
N ILE A 273 -12.40 31.69 -2.93
CA ILE A 273 -11.97 30.37 -2.42
C ILE A 273 -12.77 29.99 -1.16
N THR A 274 -12.96 30.95 -0.24
CA THR A 274 -13.70 30.71 1.00
C THR A 274 -15.15 30.36 0.71
N GLU A 275 -15.82 31.09 -0.19
CA GLU A 275 -17.21 30.80 -0.55
C GLU A 275 -17.32 29.49 -1.34
N ALA A 276 -16.39 29.19 -2.25
CA ALA A 276 -16.33 27.90 -2.95
C ALA A 276 -16.28 26.72 -1.97
N ASN A 277 -15.35 26.77 -1.01
CA ASN A 277 -15.19 25.73 0.01
C ASN A 277 -16.44 25.60 0.91
N LYS A 278 -17.12 26.71 1.20
CA LYS A 278 -18.36 26.71 1.98
C LYS A 278 -19.55 26.13 1.20
N ILE A 279 -19.65 26.39 -0.10
CA ILE A 279 -20.71 25.84 -0.97
C ILE A 279 -20.56 24.32 -1.07
N VAL A 280 -19.36 23.83 -1.35
CA VAL A 280 -19.08 22.39 -1.40
C VAL A 280 -19.30 21.78 -0.01
N GLY A 281 -18.74 22.42 1.02
CA GLY A 281 -19.00 22.15 2.42
C GLY A 281 -18.74 20.70 2.83
N ASP A 282 -19.30 20.32 3.98
CA ASP A 282 -19.16 18.97 4.55
C ASP A 282 -20.24 17.99 4.03
N TYR A 283 -21.12 18.44 3.13
CA TYR A 283 -22.21 17.62 2.59
C TYR A 283 -21.84 16.88 1.31
N ILE A 284 -20.66 17.18 0.76
CA ILE A 284 -20.12 16.53 -0.43
C ILE A 284 -18.84 15.80 -0.04
N ASN A 285 -18.69 14.57 -0.51
CA ASN A 285 -17.45 13.83 -0.35
C ASN A 285 -16.42 14.31 -1.38
N ASN A 286 -15.40 15.02 -0.94
CA ASN A 286 -14.34 15.55 -1.82
C ASN A 286 -13.47 14.47 -2.48
N TYR A 287 -13.52 13.22 -2.00
CA TYR A 287 -12.84 12.09 -2.65
C TYR A 287 -13.71 11.47 -3.77
N ASP A 288 -15.03 11.61 -3.68
CA ASP A 288 -15.98 11.14 -4.68
C ASP A 288 -17.29 11.93 -4.60
N VAL A 289 -17.44 12.92 -5.50
CA VAL A 289 -18.50 13.94 -5.43
C VAL A 289 -19.90 13.41 -5.72
N ILE A 290 -20.04 12.16 -6.17
CA ILE A 290 -21.34 11.52 -6.43
C ILE A 290 -21.78 10.57 -5.31
N LEU A 291 -20.94 10.35 -4.29
CA LEU A 291 -21.26 9.49 -3.15
C LEU A 291 -21.81 10.26 -1.96
N ASP A 292 -22.61 9.55 -1.17
CA ASP A 292 -23.07 10.04 0.13
C ASP A 292 -21.88 10.21 1.10
N VAL A 293 -21.97 11.21 1.96
CA VAL A 293 -21.01 11.41 3.05
C VAL A 293 -21.29 10.39 4.16
N CYS A 294 -20.25 9.67 4.58
CA CYS A 294 -20.35 8.75 5.71
C CYS A 294 -20.66 9.50 7.00
N TYR A 295 -21.69 9.08 7.72
CA TYR A 295 -21.98 9.64 9.04
C TYR A 295 -20.85 9.30 10.03
N PRO A 296 -20.55 10.18 10.99
CA PRO A 296 -19.63 9.86 12.07
C PRO A 296 -20.04 8.58 12.78
N THR A 297 -19.07 7.80 13.25
CA THR A 297 -19.31 6.50 13.91
C THR A 297 -20.28 6.58 15.08
N ILE A 298 -20.30 7.70 15.82
CA ILE A 298 -21.27 7.94 16.90
C ILE A 298 -22.71 8.08 16.39
N VAL A 299 -22.89 8.75 15.24
CA VAL A 299 -24.19 8.89 14.58
C VAL A 299 -24.62 7.55 13.99
N GLU A 300 -23.70 6.81 13.37
CA GLU A 300 -24.00 5.45 12.91
C GLU A 300 -24.38 4.53 14.07
N GLN A 301 -23.68 4.59 15.20
CA GLN A 301 -24.01 3.81 16.39
C GLN A 301 -25.39 4.16 16.92
N GLU A 302 -25.72 5.45 16.99
CA GLU A 302 -27.06 5.89 17.36
C GLU A 302 -28.13 5.36 16.39
N LEU A 303 -27.91 5.47 15.08
CA LEU A 303 -28.83 4.96 14.06
C LEU A 303 -29.00 3.44 14.17
N ARG A 304 -27.91 2.69 14.40
CA ARG A 304 -27.94 1.24 14.63
C ARG A 304 -28.71 0.88 15.89
N LEU A 305 -28.44 1.57 17.00
CA LEU A 305 -29.15 1.37 18.28
C LEU A 305 -30.64 1.68 18.15
N ARG A 306 -31.01 2.80 17.51
CA ARG A 306 -32.40 3.14 17.22
C ARG A 306 -33.06 2.03 16.39
N LYS A 307 -32.41 1.53 15.34
CA LYS A 307 -32.93 0.42 14.52
C LYS A 307 -33.11 -0.87 15.33
N MET A 308 -32.18 -1.20 16.23
CA MET A 308 -32.32 -2.36 17.13
C MET A 308 -33.48 -2.20 18.11
N VAL A 309 -33.68 -1.01 18.67
CA VAL A 309 -34.84 -0.70 19.53
C VAL A 309 -36.14 -0.87 18.74
N TYR A 310 -36.23 -0.33 17.52
CA TYR A 310 -37.40 -0.52 16.66
C TYR A 310 -37.66 -2.00 16.35
N ILE A 311 -36.64 -2.79 16.04
CA ILE A 311 -36.78 -4.24 15.79
C ILE A 311 -37.24 -4.98 17.05
N MET A 312 -36.70 -4.64 18.24
CA MET A 312 -37.16 -5.22 19.52
C MET A 312 -38.64 -4.90 19.78
N PHE A 313 -39.05 -3.64 19.57
CA PHE A 313 -40.45 -3.23 19.76
C PHE A 313 -41.41 -3.91 18.77
N PHE A 314 -41.01 -4.10 17.52
CA PHE A 314 -41.82 -4.82 16.53
C PHE A 314 -41.82 -6.33 16.73
N SER A 315 -40.72 -6.94 17.20
CA SER A 315 -40.67 -8.36 17.58
C SER A 315 -41.58 -8.65 18.76
N HIS A 316 -41.58 -7.79 19.80
CA HIS A 316 -42.50 -7.93 20.93
C HIS A 316 -43.97 -7.65 20.55
N CYS A 317 -44.24 -6.78 19.58
CA CYS A 317 -45.61 -6.65 19.05
C CYS A 317 -46.05 -7.89 18.25
N PHE A 318 -45.15 -8.54 17.49
CA PHE A 318 -45.46 -9.80 16.80
C PHE A 318 -45.69 -10.96 17.77
N ASP A 319 -44.88 -11.08 18.82
CA ASP A 319 -45.06 -12.09 19.87
C ASP A 319 -46.37 -11.85 20.66
N ALA A 320 -46.73 -10.59 20.92
CA ALA A 320 -48.01 -10.24 21.54
C ALA A 320 -49.22 -10.54 20.64
N ILE A 321 -49.11 -10.33 19.32
CA ILE A 321 -50.17 -10.66 18.35
C ILE A 321 -50.30 -12.18 18.14
N LEU A 322 -49.20 -12.94 18.19
CA LEU A 322 -49.26 -14.40 18.14
C LEU A 322 -49.89 -14.99 19.43
N LEU A 323 -49.59 -14.41 20.60
CA LEU A 323 -50.22 -14.79 21.87
C LEU A 323 -51.71 -14.41 21.95
N LEU A 324 -52.13 -13.31 21.33
CA LEU A 324 -53.54 -12.91 21.25
C LEU A 324 -54.37 -13.79 20.29
N ASN A 325 -53.77 -14.36 19.24
CA ASN A 325 -54.45 -15.30 18.34
C ASN A 325 -54.49 -16.75 18.86
N LEU A 326 -53.66 -17.12 19.84
CA LEU A 326 -53.72 -18.42 20.51
C LEU A 326 -54.71 -18.46 21.68
N CYS A 327 -55.17 -17.30 22.18
CA CYS A 327 -56.19 -17.20 23.24
C CYS A 327 -57.65 -17.18 22.73
N ASN A 328 -57.89 -17.25 21.41
CA ASN A 328 -59.24 -17.25 20.81
C ASN A 328 -59.62 -18.59 20.15
N LEU A 329 -58.87 -19.65 20.45
CA LEU A 329 -59.19 -21.04 20.07
C LEU A 329 -59.14 -21.93 21.32
N GLN A 330 -60.07 -21.71 22.25
CA GLN A 330 -60.48 -22.69 23.25
C GLN A 330 -61.94 -22.49 23.65
#